data_AF-A0A4Q6C0H0-F1
#
_entry.id   AF-A0A4Q6C0H0-F1
#
_cell.length_a   1.000
_cell.length_b   1.000
_cell.length_c   1.000
_cell.angle_alpha   90.00
_cell.angle_beta   90.00
_cell.angle_gamma   90.00
#
_symmetry.space_group_name_H-M   'P 1'
#
loop_
_entity.id
_entity.type
_entity.pdbx_description
1 polymer ?
#
loop_
_entity_poly.entity_id
_entity_poly.type
_entity_poly.pdbx_seq_one_letter_code
_entity_poly.pdbx_strand_id
1 'polypeptide(L)'
;MKKSMVIVLFLLLIPRPTVEAKPILELYDKYMAEISRLDGDGLLVRRNKALSWASIAGQLRVELDKAQTPEEIGRIFARVDAAYPNLHAHINLSPKYDYRGKTRVGLPISVYPEEIKEDGSIPTFRIGGARKEFFSTDLRPKSGDVLLSINGRTIQEWAKENIEFCKYPLASQCHIEFFRNFKMELLSWNRSQKLSIDVLRKGETLSFSVPITLDEVSKAPHDNTQTCRVENERYLNFQLAYEGRNLCAYESKNHPAVAVLR
;
A
#
# COMPACT_ATOMS: atom_id res chain seq x y z
N MET A 1 -45.66 -1.17 -36.72
CA MET A 1 -45.59 -0.03 -35.77
C MET A 1 -44.91 -0.49 -34.50
N LYS A 2 -43.89 0.25 -34.07
CA LYS A 2 -42.87 -0.14 -33.09
C LYS A 2 -43.45 -0.30 -31.67
N LYS A 3 -43.13 -1.42 -31.01
CA LYS A 3 -43.29 -1.59 -29.56
C LYS A 3 -42.12 -0.86 -28.88
N SER A 4 -42.43 0.16 -28.08
CA SER A 4 -41.44 0.85 -27.26
C SER A 4 -41.28 0.15 -25.92
N MET A 5 -40.02 -0.13 -25.59
CA MET A 5 -39.51 -0.74 -24.37
C MET A 5 -39.42 0.32 -23.28
N VAL A 6 -40.01 0.05 -22.10
CA VAL A 6 -39.86 0.90 -20.91
C VAL A 6 -38.77 0.29 -20.03
N ILE A 7 -37.62 0.96 -19.93
CA ILE A 7 -36.57 0.64 -18.96
C ILE A 7 -36.84 1.48 -17.71
N VAL A 8 -37.16 0.80 -16.61
CA VAL A 8 -37.24 1.43 -15.27
C VAL A 8 -35.84 1.37 -14.65
N LEU A 9 -35.15 2.50 -14.63
CA LEU A 9 -33.85 2.66 -13.98
C LEU A 9 -34.09 3.00 -12.50
N PHE A 10 -33.97 2.04 -11.60
CA PHE A 10 -33.85 2.31 -10.17
C PHE A 10 -32.45 2.86 -9.88
N LEU A 11 -32.31 4.18 -9.96
CA LEU A 11 -31.21 4.91 -9.32
C LEU A 11 -31.47 4.88 -7.81
N LEU A 12 -30.89 3.89 -7.12
CA LEU A 12 -30.70 3.95 -5.68
C LEU A 12 -29.70 5.07 -5.39
N LEU A 13 -30.24 6.25 -5.10
CA LEU A 13 -29.54 7.37 -4.47
C LEU A 13 -29.10 6.91 -3.07
N ILE A 14 -27.89 6.37 -2.96
CA ILE A 14 -27.21 6.23 -1.68
C ILE A 14 -26.89 7.65 -1.19
N PRO A 15 -27.30 8.05 0.03
CA PRO A 15 -27.03 9.38 0.52
C PRO A 15 -25.52 9.56 0.73
N ARG A 16 -24.94 10.58 0.06
CA ARG A 16 -23.57 11.01 0.29
C ARG A 16 -23.43 11.49 1.75
N PRO A 17 -22.46 11.02 2.55
CA PRO A 17 -22.08 11.74 3.76
C PRO A 17 -21.27 12.98 3.35
N THR A 18 -21.94 14.14 3.27
CA THR A 18 -21.42 15.35 2.59
C THR A 18 -20.60 16.32 3.44
N VAL A 19 -20.26 16.03 4.70
CA VAL A 19 -19.59 17.02 5.57
C VAL A 19 -18.08 16.77 5.75
N GLU A 20 -17.59 15.52 5.75
CA GLU A 20 -16.15 15.21 5.90
C GLU A 20 -15.35 15.19 4.57
N ALA A 21 -16.02 15.04 3.42
CA ALA A 21 -15.36 14.84 2.13
C ALA A 21 -14.59 16.07 1.61
N LYS A 22 -15.08 17.29 1.87
CA LYS A 22 -14.40 18.52 1.42
C LYS A 22 -13.15 18.82 2.27
N PRO A 23 -13.17 18.72 3.62
CA PRO A 23 -11.97 18.85 4.43
C PRO A 23 -10.85 17.86 4.11
N ILE A 24 -11.17 16.59 3.78
CA ILE A 24 -10.12 15.59 3.51
C ILE A 24 -9.42 15.82 2.17
N LEU A 25 -10.14 16.27 1.14
CA LEU A 25 -9.56 16.65 -0.15
C LEU A 25 -8.67 17.87 -0.02
N GLU A 26 -9.11 18.89 0.74
CA GLU A 26 -8.27 20.07 1.02
C GLU A 26 -7.01 19.71 1.82
N LEU A 27 -7.10 18.79 2.79
CA LEU A 27 -5.95 18.27 3.51
C LEU A 27 -4.99 17.54 2.59
N TYR A 28 -5.51 16.69 1.72
CA TYR A 28 -4.72 15.96 0.72
C TYR A 28 -3.96 16.93 -0.18
N ASP A 29 -4.65 17.94 -0.73
CA ASP A 29 -4.06 18.94 -1.62
C ASP A 29 -2.93 19.72 -0.93
N LYS A 30 -3.16 20.17 0.32
CA LYS A 30 -2.13 20.83 1.12
C LYS A 30 -0.94 19.92 1.41
N TYR A 31 -1.19 18.66 1.72
CA TYR A 31 -0.14 17.69 2.01
C TYR A 31 0.73 17.40 0.78
N MET A 32 0.13 17.21 -0.40
CA MET A 32 0.88 17.02 -1.65
C MET A 32 1.68 18.25 -2.05
N ALA A 33 1.12 19.45 -1.83
CA ALA A 33 1.83 20.70 -2.07
C ALA A 33 3.06 20.82 -1.15
N GLU A 34 2.94 20.42 0.12
CA GLU A 34 4.05 20.48 1.07
C GLU A 34 5.17 19.47 0.75
N ILE A 35 4.83 18.24 0.35
CA ILE A 35 5.82 17.29 -0.17
C ILE A 35 6.56 17.89 -1.37
N SER A 36 5.82 18.47 -2.31
CA SER A 36 6.42 19.04 -3.53
C SER A 36 7.33 20.24 -3.21
N ARG A 37 6.99 21.01 -2.17
CA ARG A 37 7.76 22.17 -1.72
C ARG A 37 9.06 21.76 -0.99
N LEU A 38 8.98 20.77 -0.11
CA LEU A 38 10.12 20.33 0.73
C LEU A 38 11.06 19.39 -0.02
N ASP A 39 10.52 18.49 -0.82
CA ASP A 39 11.25 17.35 -1.37
C ASP A 39 11.14 17.26 -2.90
N GLY A 40 10.84 18.38 -3.58
CA GLY A 40 10.72 18.46 -5.04
C GLY A 40 11.90 17.83 -5.79
N ASP A 41 13.12 18.00 -5.28
CA ASP A 41 14.34 17.41 -5.85
C ASP A 41 14.45 15.90 -5.59
N GLY A 42 13.99 15.43 -4.42
CA GLY A 42 13.94 13.99 -4.08
C GLY A 42 12.96 13.21 -4.96
N LEU A 43 11.95 13.89 -5.52
CA LEU A 43 11.01 13.32 -6.48
C LEU A 43 11.65 13.03 -7.85
N LEU A 44 12.82 13.58 -8.17
CA LEU A 44 13.55 13.32 -9.43
C LEU A 44 14.02 11.86 -9.55
N VAL A 45 14.23 11.18 -8.43
CA VAL A 45 14.60 9.75 -8.40
C VAL A 45 13.48 8.86 -8.98
N ARG A 46 12.23 9.36 -9.02
CA ARG A 46 11.12 8.68 -9.69
C ARG A 46 11.14 8.79 -11.23
N ARG A 47 12.08 9.52 -11.85
CA ARG A 47 12.18 9.62 -13.33
C ARG A 47 12.28 8.27 -14.05
N ASN A 48 12.73 7.22 -13.36
CA ASN A 48 12.82 5.86 -13.91
C ASN A 48 11.50 5.07 -13.81
N LYS A 49 10.44 5.67 -13.26
CA LYS A 49 9.09 5.08 -13.18
C LYS A 49 8.20 5.68 -14.28
N ALA A 50 7.16 4.94 -14.68
CA ALA A 50 6.31 5.37 -15.78
C ALA A 50 5.42 6.55 -15.38
N LEU A 51 5.04 6.66 -14.11
CA LEU A 51 4.22 7.76 -13.60
C LEU A 51 5.06 8.78 -12.83
N SER A 52 4.90 10.05 -13.21
CA SER A 52 5.41 11.18 -12.43
C SER A 52 4.72 11.26 -11.07
N TRP A 53 5.35 11.96 -10.12
CA TRP A 53 4.72 12.23 -8.83
C TRP A 53 3.36 12.94 -8.98
N ALA A 54 3.27 13.93 -9.87
CA ALA A 54 2.04 14.65 -10.14
C ALA A 54 0.93 13.72 -10.68
N SER A 55 1.27 12.76 -11.53
CA SER A 55 0.31 11.77 -12.04
C SER A 55 -0.21 10.84 -10.93
N ILE A 56 0.67 10.37 -10.04
CA ILE A 56 0.27 9.56 -8.88
C ILE A 56 -0.63 10.38 -7.94
N ALA A 57 -0.23 11.60 -7.62
CA ALA A 57 -1.00 12.49 -6.76
C ALA A 57 -2.40 12.75 -7.36
N GLY A 58 -2.48 13.03 -8.67
CA GLY A 58 -3.74 13.22 -9.37
C GLY A 58 -4.65 11.99 -9.34
N GLN A 59 -4.10 10.80 -9.61
CA GLN A 59 -4.86 9.54 -9.58
C GLN A 59 -5.41 9.25 -8.18
N LEU A 60 -4.57 9.34 -7.15
CA LEU A 60 -4.97 9.11 -5.76
C LEU A 60 -5.98 10.15 -5.27
N ARG A 61 -5.87 11.40 -5.73
CA ARG A 61 -6.87 12.44 -5.43
C ARG A 61 -8.23 12.09 -6.02
N VAL A 62 -8.28 11.58 -7.25
CA VAL A 62 -9.54 11.13 -7.89
C VAL A 62 -10.13 9.92 -7.16
N GLU A 63 -9.30 9.01 -6.66
CA GLU A 63 -9.76 7.93 -5.79
C GLU A 63 -10.31 8.46 -4.46
N LEU A 64 -9.66 9.47 -3.87
CA LEU A 64 -10.08 10.08 -2.61
C LEU A 64 -11.44 10.75 -2.71
N ASP A 65 -11.73 11.40 -3.84
CA ASP A 65 -13.04 12.00 -4.12
C ASP A 65 -14.18 10.96 -4.18
N LYS A 66 -13.84 9.70 -4.50
CA LYS A 66 -14.79 8.58 -4.56
C LYS A 66 -14.84 7.76 -3.28
N ALA A 67 -13.89 7.95 -2.37
CA ALA A 67 -13.82 7.20 -1.12
C ALA A 67 -15.03 7.53 -0.22
N GLN A 68 -15.65 6.48 0.32
CA GLN A 68 -16.84 6.57 1.15
C GLN A 68 -16.56 6.16 2.59
N THR A 69 -15.48 5.40 2.83
CA THR A 69 -15.14 4.88 4.16
C THR A 69 -13.81 5.41 4.69
N PRO A 70 -13.62 5.49 6.02
CA PRO A 70 -12.32 5.80 6.61
C PRO A 70 -11.20 4.85 6.17
N GLU A 71 -11.52 3.57 5.94
CA GLU A 71 -10.58 2.56 5.45
C GLU A 71 -10.08 2.89 4.04
N GLU A 72 -10.98 3.30 3.15
CA GLU A 72 -10.62 3.71 1.77
C GLU A 72 -9.74 4.95 1.78
N ILE A 73 -10.10 5.95 2.60
CA ILE A 73 -9.29 7.16 2.80
C ILE A 73 -7.90 6.78 3.32
N GLY A 74 -7.82 5.97 4.37
CA GLY A 74 -6.56 5.54 4.95
C GLY A 74 -5.68 4.75 3.98
N ARG A 75 -6.30 3.91 3.13
CA ARG A 75 -5.60 3.17 2.07
C ARG A 75 -4.99 4.12 1.04
N ILE A 76 -5.68 5.19 0.66
CA ILE A 76 -5.15 6.18 -0.28
C ILE A 76 -3.91 6.86 0.29
N PHE A 77 -3.95 7.31 1.55
CA PHE A 77 -2.76 7.88 2.19
C PHE A 77 -1.64 6.85 2.36
N ALA A 78 -1.95 5.58 2.63
CA ALA A 78 -0.94 4.51 2.63
C ALA A 78 -0.27 4.32 1.26
N ARG A 79 -1.02 4.51 0.17
CA ARG A 79 -0.48 4.46 -1.20
C ARG A 79 0.38 5.67 -1.53
N VAL A 80 0.05 6.84 -1.01
CA VAL A 80 0.94 8.03 -1.08
C VAL A 80 2.27 7.70 -0.42
N ASP A 81 2.24 7.23 0.83
CA ASP A 81 3.43 6.87 1.60
C ASP A 81 4.30 5.85 0.86
N ALA A 82 3.68 4.82 0.28
CA ALA A 82 4.38 3.79 -0.47
C ALA A 82 4.97 4.28 -1.79
N ALA A 83 4.34 5.24 -2.46
CA ALA A 83 4.88 5.84 -3.68
C ALA A 83 5.95 6.90 -3.38
N TYR A 84 5.99 7.43 -2.15
CA TYR A 84 6.92 8.49 -1.80
C TYR A 84 8.35 7.94 -1.67
N PRO A 85 9.35 8.46 -2.43
CA PRO A 85 10.68 7.84 -2.52
C PRO A 85 11.58 8.09 -1.31
N ASN A 86 11.21 9.00 -0.40
CA ASN A 86 12.02 9.28 0.80
C ASN A 86 11.82 8.16 1.83
N LEU A 87 12.84 7.34 2.04
CA LEU A 87 12.80 6.17 2.93
C LEU A 87 12.60 6.51 4.42
N HIS A 88 12.77 7.77 4.81
CA HIS A 88 12.65 8.23 6.20
C HIS A 88 11.34 8.95 6.51
N ALA A 89 10.54 9.27 5.49
CA ALA A 89 9.23 9.88 5.67
C ALA A 89 8.16 8.80 5.80
N HIS A 90 7.27 8.95 6.78
CA HIS A 90 6.16 8.03 7.02
C HIS A 90 4.88 8.78 7.35
N ILE A 91 3.76 8.33 6.77
CA ILE A 91 2.43 8.82 7.14
C ILE A 91 1.89 8.01 8.31
N ASN A 92 1.74 8.67 9.45
CA ASN A 92 1.04 8.12 10.61
C ASN A 92 -0.44 8.53 10.58
N LEU A 93 -1.30 7.55 10.36
CA LEU A 93 -2.74 7.76 10.32
C LEU A 93 -3.33 7.63 11.73
N SER A 94 -4.38 8.42 12.00
CA SER A 94 -5.14 8.23 13.25
C SER A 94 -5.82 6.85 13.25
N PRO A 95 -6.13 6.26 14.42
CA PRO A 95 -6.74 4.94 14.51
C PRO A 95 -8.08 4.77 13.77
N LYS A 96 -8.77 5.88 13.44
CA LYS A 96 -9.98 5.89 12.61
C LYS A 96 -9.66 5.51 11.16
N TYR A 97 -8.51 5.93 10.63
CA TYR A 97 -8.09 5.69 9.25
C TYR A 97 -7.05 4.57 9.12
N ASP A 98 -6.34 4.21 10.20
CA ASP A 98 -5.35 3.11 10.19
C ASP A 98 -6.02 1.72 10.35
N TYR A 99 -6.64 1.23 9.28
CA TYR A 99 -7.23 -0.11 9.24
C TYR A 99 -6.17 -1.23 9.32
N ARG A 100 -4.94 -0.95 8.85
CA ARG A 100 -3.79 -1.87 8.91
C ARG A 100 -3.25 -2.05 10.33
N GLY A 101 -3.53 -1.08 11.21
CA GLY A 101 -3.18 -1.14 12.62
C GLY A 101 -4.01 -2.15 13.42
N LYS A 102 -5.21 -2.51 12.95
CA LYS A 102 -6.13 -3.44 13.63
C LYS A 102 -6.04 -4.86 13.10
N THR A 103 -6.04 -5.00 11.78
CA THR A 103 -6.02 -6.31 11.11
C THR A 103 -5.11 -6.31 9.89
N ARG A 104 -4.38 -7.40 9.70
CA ARG A 104 -3.54 -7.65 8.53
C ARG A 104 -4.18 -8.69 7.64
N VAL A 105 -4.06 -8.49 6.33
CA VAL A 105 -4.42 -9.50 5.35
C VAL A 105 -3.42 -10.66 5.44
N GLY A 106 -3.94 -11.83 5.80
CA GLY A 106 -3.27 -13.12 5.63
C GLY A 106 -3.73 -13.77 4.33
N LEU A 107 -2.78 -14.15 3.48
CA LEU A 107 -3.03 -14.96 2.30
C LEU A 107 -2.34 -16.32 2.50
N PRO A 108 -3.02 -17.44 2.24
CA PRO A 108 -2.47 -18.78 2.44
C PRO A 108 -1.51 -19.21 1.32
N ILE A 109 -1.05 -18.27 0.51
CA ILE A 109 -0.07 -18.50 -0.55
C ILE A 109 1.12 -17.56 -0.34
N SER A 110 2.28 -17.94 -0.83
CA SER A 110 3.42 -17.05 -1.02
C SER A 110 3.76 -16.96 -2.50
N VAL A 111 4.22 -15.79 -2.92
CA VAL A 111 4.64 -15.50 -4.29
C VAL A 111 6.01 -14.83 -4.24
N TYR A 112 6.90 -15.22 -5.14
CA TYR A 112 8.24 -14.65 -5.25
C TYR A 112 8.64 -14.51 -6.73
N PRO A 113 9.49 -13.54 -7.09
CA PRO A 113 10.09 -13.50 -8.42
C PRO A 113 11.05 -14.68 -8.59
N GLU A 114 10.98 -15.39 -9.71
CA GLU A 114 11.88 -16.51 -10.03
C GLU A 114 13.34 -16.09 -10.03
N GLU A 115 13.61 -14.92 -10.61
CA GLU A 115 14.92 -14.31 -10.68
C GLU A 115 14.80 -12.80 -10.47
N ILE A 116 15.86 -12.18 -9.94
CA ILE A 116 15.97 -10.74 -9.82
C ILE A 116 16.68 -10.23 -11.06
N LYS A 117 15.95 -9.53 -11.92
CA LYS A 117 16.50 -8.97 -13.15
C LYS A 117 17.05 -7.58 -12.90
N GLU A 118 18.37 -7.44 -12.99
CA GLU A 118 19.06 -6.16 -12.73
C GLU A 118 18.71 -5.08 -13.74
N ASP A 119 18.32 -5.47 -14.96
CA ASP A 119 17.84 -4.56 -16.01
C ASP A 119 16.45 -3.95 -15.70
N GLY A 120 15.82 -4.36 -14.60
CA GLY A 120 14.51 -3.88 -14.16
C GLY A 120 13.34 -4.43 -14.97
N SER A 121 13.57 -5.40 -15.86
CA SER A 121 12.49 -6.07 -16.56
C SER A 121 11.68 -6.94 -15.60
N ILE A 122 10.39 -7.10 -15.92
CA ILE A 122 9.45 -7.82 -15.04
C ILE A 122 9.83 -9.31 -15.06
N PRO A 123 10.11 -9.92 -13.88
CA PRO A 123 10.43 -11.33 -13.81
C PRO A 123 9.17 -12.19 -13.91
N THR A 124 9.37 -13.48 -14.17
CA THR A 124 8.34 -14.49 -13.92
C THR A 124 8.11 -14.59 -12.42
N PHE A 125 6.87 -14.62 -11.97
CA PHE A 125 6.54 -14.84 -10.56
C PHE A 125 6.09 -16.29 -10.35
N ARG A 126 6.54 -16.89 -9.25
CA ARG A 126 6.22 -18.28 -8.90
C ARG A 126 5.53 -18.36 -7.55
N ILE A 127 4.70 -19.38 -7.39
CA ILE A 127 4.15 -19.77 -6.10
C ILE A 127 5.28 -20.37 -5.26
N GLY A 128 5.56 -19.78 -4.09
CA GLY A 128 6.52 -20.31 -3.12
C GLY A 128 5.93 -21.46 -2.32
N GLY A 129 4.66 -21.34 -1.97
CA GLY A 129 3.93 -22.38 -1.26
C GLY A 129 2.46 -22.01 -1.08
N ALA A 130 1.67 -23.00 -0.68
CA ALA A 130 0.26 -22.84 -0.33
C ALA A 130 -0.04 -23.67 0.92
N ARG A 131 -0.60 -23.04 1.95
CA ARG A 131 -1.00 -23.65 3.23
C ARG A 131 -2.20 -24.58 3.00
N LYS A 132 -2.01 -25.87 3.22
CA LYS A 132 -2.95 -26.93 2.80
C LYS A 132 -4.32 -26.81 3.46
N GLU A 133 -4.36 -26.35 4.70
CA GLU A 133 -5.57 -26.20 5.51
C GLU A 133 -6.58 -25.17 4.95
N PHE A 134 -6.14 -24.33 4.00
CA PHE A 134 -6.99 -23.33 3.34
C PHE A 134 -7.49 -23.75 1.95
N PHE A 135 -7.14 -24.96 1.49
CA PHE A 135 -7.52 -25.48 0.18
C PHE A 135 -8.03 -26.91 0.31
N SER A 136 -8.98 -27.31 -0.54
CA SER A 136 -9.31 -28.73 -0.68
C SER A 136 -8.09 -29.51 -1.19
N THR A 137 -7.92 -30.74 -0.73
CA THR A 137 -6.66 -31.53 -0.75
C THR A 137 -5.97 -31.62 -2.11
N ASP A 138 -6.72 -31.54 -3.22
CA ASP A 138 -6.20 -31.65 -4.60
C ASP A 138 -6.29 -30.36 -5.44
N LEU A 139 -7.06 -29.36 -4.99
CA LEU A 139 -7.29 -28.10 -5.71
C LEU A 139 -6.56 -26.96 -4.98
N ARG A 140 -5.22 -26.99 -5.07
CA ARG A 140 -4.36 -25.92 -4.56
C ARG A 140 -3.22 -25.55 -5.50
N PRO A 141 -2.76 -24.29 -5.45
CA PRO A 141 -1.48 -23.91 -6.03
C PRO A 141 -0.35 -24.73 -5.42
N LYS A 142 0.64 -25.11 -6.22
CA LYS A 142 1.82 -25.87 -5.80
C LYS A 142 3.05 -24.98 -5.92
N SER A 143 4.03 -25.24 -5.06
CA SER A 143 5.33 -24.58 -5.14
C SER A 143 5.92 -24.79 -6.55
N GLY A 144 6.42 -23.72 -7.15
CA GLY A 144 6.97 -23.70 -8.50
C GLY A 144 5.97 -23.42 -9.61
N ASP A 145 4.64 -23.42 -9.36
CA ASP A 145 3.68 -22.98 -10.38
C ASP A 145 3.98 -21.52 -10.79
N VAL A 146 3.87 -21.20 -12.08
CA VAL A 146 4.04 -19.82 -12.57
C VAL A 146 2.75 -19.07 -12.37
N LEU A 147 2.78 -17.94 -11.66
CA LEU A 147 1.63 -17.08 -11.48
C LEU A 147 1.40 -16.24 -12.76
N LEU A 148 0.22 -16.40 -13.36
CA LEU A 148 -0.16 -15.73 -14.62
C LEU A 148 -1.02 -14.49 -14.38
N SER A 149 -2.01 -14.61 -13.50
CA SER A 149 -2.97 -13.54 -13.22
C SER A 149 -3.41 -13.56 -11.75
N ILE A 150 -3.85 -12.39 -11.27
CA ILE A 150 -4.64 -12.25 -10.04
C ILE A 150 -5.90 -11.45 -10.40
N ASN A 151 -7.06 -11.98 -10.06
CA ASN A 151 -8.38 -11.40 -10.36
C ASN A 151 -8.56 -11.04 -11.84
N GLY A 152 -8.05 -11.89 -12.75
CA GLY A 152 -8.13 -11.69 -14.19
C GLY A 152 -7.18 -10.63 -14.76
N ARG A 153 -6.43 -9.93 -13.91
CA ARG A 153 -5.39 -8.99 -14.33
C ARG A 153 -4.03 -9.68 -14.35
N THR A 154 -3.26 -9.47 -15.41
CA THR A 154 -1.99 -10.16 -15.62
C THR A 154 -0.95 -9.76 -14.59
N ILE A 155 -0.01 -10.67 -14.30
CA ILE A 155 1.09 -10.35 -13.38
C ILE A 155 1.98 -9.21 -13.91
N GLN A 156 2.09 -9.06 -15.23
CA GLN A 156 2.83 -7.94 -15.81
C GLN A 156 2.17 -6.60 -15.48
N GLU A 157 0.84 -6.51 -15.54
CA GLU A 157 0.12 -5.29 -15.16
C GLU A 157 0.19 -5.01 -13.66
N TRP A 158 0.11 -6.06 -12.83
CA TRP A 158 0.29 -5.93 -11.38
C TRP A 158 1.70 -5.49 -11.00
N ALA A 159 2.72 -6.06 -11.64
CA ALA A 159 4.11 -5.70 -11.42
C ALA A 159 4.40 -4.25 -11.84
N LYS A 160 3.83 -3.79 -12.96
CA LYS A 160 3.92 -2.37 -13.38
C LYS A 160 3.34 -1.43 -12.33
N GLU A 161 2.14 -1.70 -11.85
CA GLU A 161 1.56 -0.87 -10.78
C GLU A 161 2.39 -0.92 -9.50
N ASN A 162 2.91 -2.10 -9.15
CA ASN A 162 3.75 -2.24 -7.98
C ASN A 162 5.03 -1.40 -8.06
N ILE A 163 5.65 -1.26 -9.23
CA ILE A 163 6.77 -0.33 -9.41
C ILE A 163 6.36 1.10 -9.03
N GLU A 164 5.15 1.52 -9.39
CA GLU A 164 4.65 2.86 -9.11
C GLU A 164 4.41 3.12 -7.61
N PHE A 165 3.84 2.12 -6.92
CA PHE A 165 3.49 2.17 -5.49
C PHE A 165 4.49 1.43 -4.59
N CYS A 166 5.76 1.44 -5.00
CA CYS A 166 6.88 0.91 -4.24
C CYS A 166 7.83 2.04 -3.88
N LYS A 167 8.33 2.03 -2.65
CA LYS A 167 9.22 3.09 -2.15
C LYS A 167 10.63 3.03 -2.73
N TYR A 168 11.02 1.87 -3.25
CA TYR A 168 12.36 1.67 -3.79
C TYR A 168 12.51 2.30 -5.18
N PRO A 169 13.71 2.84 -5.49
CA PRO A 169 13.98 3.43 -6.80
C PRO A 169 14.22 2.38 -7.89
N LEU A 170 14.73 1.20 -7.53
CA LEU A 170 15.03 0.13 -8.48
C LEU A 170 13.81 -0.79 -8.69
N ALA A 171 13.47 -1.05 -9.95
CA ALA A 171 12.36 -1.95 -10.30
C ALA A 171 12.57 -3.36 -9.75
N SER A 172 13.81 -3.86 -9.78
CA SER A 172 14.19 -5.16 -9.22
C SER A 172 13.84 -5.29 -7.72
N GLN A 173 14.14 -4.26 -6.92
CA GLN A 173 13.75 -4.20 -5.51
C GLN A 173 12.23 -4.18 -5.35
N CYS A 174 11.52 -3.45 -6.22
CA CYS A 174 10.07 -3.46 -6.20
C CYS A 174 9.47 -4.84 -6.53
N HIS A 175 10.06 -5.60 -7.45
CA HIS A 175 9.60 -6.96 -7.77
C HIS A 175 9.74 -7.91 -6.58
N ILE A 176 10.80 -7.78 -5.77
CA ILE A 176 10.94 -8.54 -4.51
C ILE A 176 9.81 -8.20 -3.54
N GLU A 177 9.45 -6.91 -3.47
CA GLU A 177 8.40 -6.40 -2.57
C GLU A 177 6.96 -6.62 -3.08
N PHE A 178 6.80 -7.11 -4.31
CA PHE A 178 5.51 -7.21 -5.00
C PHE A 178 4.42 -7.82 -4.12
N PHE A 179 4.65 -9.02 -3.61
CA PHE A 179 3.63 -9.74 -2.86
C PHE A 179 3.39 -9.13 -1.47
N ARG A 180 4.40 -8.46 -0.90
CA ARG A 180 4.22 -7.70 0.35
C ARG A 180 3.32 -6.49 0.12
N ASN A 181 3.59 -5.70 -0.91
CA ASN A 181 2.79 -4.53 -1.27
C ASN A 181 1.35 -4.91 -1.66
N PHE A 182 1.18 -6.04 -2.35
CA PHE A 182 -0.13 -6.62 -2.65
C PHE A 182 -0.92 -6.93 -1.36
N LYS A 183 -0.32 -7.65 -0.40
CA LYS A 183 -0.96 -7.95 0.90
C LYS A 183 -1.22 -6.72 1.76
N MET A 184 -0.38 -5.68 1.64
CA MET A 184 -0.59 -4.40 2.32
C MET A 184 -1.68 -3.55 1.65
N GLU A 185 -2.32 -4.06 0.59
CA GLU A 185 -3.43 -3.42 -0.13
C GLU A 185 -3.00 -2.09 -0.78
N LEU A 186 -1.72 -1.98 -1.16
CA LEU A 186 -1.14 -0.79 -1.79
C LEU A 186 -1.36 -0.74 -3.31
N LEU A 187 -1.73 -1.87 -3.90
CA LEU A 187 -2.07 -1.99 -5.31
C LEU A 187 -3.59 -1.91 -5.47
N SER A 188 -4.10 -1.90 -6.68
CA SER A 188 -5.54 -1.84 -7.04
C SER A 188 -6.33 -3.10 -6.67
N TRP A 189 -6.00 -3.72 -5.54
CA TRP A 189 -6.71 -4.80 -4.87
C TRP A 189 -6.90 -4.45 -3.39
N ASN A 190 -7.99 -4.94 -2.79
CA ASN A 190 -8.19 -4.87 -1.34
C ASN A 190 -8.94 -6.12 -0.81
N ARG A 191 -8.97 -6.27 0.52
CA ARG A 191 -9.57 -7.40 1.23
C ARG A 191 -11.08 -7.56 1.04
N SER A 192 -11.80 -6.55 0.55
CA SER A 192 -13.24 -6.68 0.28
C SER A 192 -13.53 -7.34 -1.07
N GLN A 193 -12.52 -7.48 -1.92
CA GLN A 193 -12.61 -8.19 -3.19
C GLN A 193 -12.30 -9.66 -2.98
N LYS A 194 -13.02 -10.54 -3.68
CA LYS A 194 -12.62 -11.95 -3.80
C LYS A 194 -11.22 -12.02 -4.42
N LEU A 195 -10.46 -13.05 -4.05
CA LEU A 195 -9.14 -13.29 -4.59
C LEU A 195 -9.13 -14.59 -5.39
N SER A 196 -8.84 -14.50 -6.67
CA SER A 196 -8.60 -15.63 -7.56
C SER A 196 -7.25 -15.48 -8.25
N ILE A 197 -6.58 -16.60 -8.51
CA ILE A 197 -5.32 -16.61 -9.24
C ILE A 197 -5.38 -17.62 -10.37
N ASP A 198 -4.70 -17.30 -11.46
CA ASP A 198 -4.42 -18.26 -12.54
C ASP A 198 -2.93 -18.59 -12.51
N VAL A 199 -2.61 -19.87 -12.64
CA VAL A 199 -1.23 -20.35 -12.67
C VAL A 199 -0.99 -21.30 -13.84
N LEU A 200 0.25 -21.35 -14.33
CA LEU A 200 0.71 -22.34 -15.30
C LEU A 200 1.40 -23.49 -14.57
N ARG A 201 0.90 -24.71 -14.80
CA ARG A 201 1.50 -25.95 -14.30
C ARG A 201 1.61 -26.95 -15.44
N LYS A 202 2.84 -27.35 -15.79
CA LYS A 202 3.11 -28.35 -16.86
C LYS A 202 2.41 -28.02 -18.20
N GLY A 203 2.30 -26.73 -18.55
CA GLY A 203 1.65 -26.28 -19.79
C GLY A 203 0.14 -26.04 -19.68
N GLU A 204 -0.50 -26.39 -18.56
CA GLU A 204 -1.92 -26.16 -18.33
C GLU A 204 -2.16 -24.94 -17.44
N THR A 205 -3.16 -24.12 -17.79
CA THR A 205 -3.64 -23.03 -16.94
C THR A 205 -4.65 -23.56 -15.94
N LEU A 206 -4.39 -23.33 -14.65
CA LEU A 206 -5.25 -23.71 -13.54
C LEU A 206 -5.68 -22.47 -12.76
N SER A 207 -6.97 -22.37 -12.44
CA SER A 207 -7.53 -21.26 -11.67
C SER A 207 -7.87 -21.69 -10.25
N PHE A 208 -7.51 -20.87 -9.26
CA PHE A 208 -7.76 -21.14 -7.85
C PHE A 208 -8.42 -19.95 -7.17
N SER A 209 -9.45 -20.22 -6.37
CA SER A 209 -9.93 -19.26 -5.37
C SER A 209 -8.99 -19.29 -4.16
N VAL A 210 -8.53 -18.13 -3.73
CA VAL A 210 -7.62 -17.98 -2.58
C VAL A 210 -8.41 -17.34 -1.44
N PRO A 211 -8.58 -18.01 -0.29
CA PRO A 211 -9.28 -17.39 0.84
C PRO A 211 -8.43 -16.28 1.45
N ILE A 212 -9.11 -15.25 1.92
CA ILE A 212 -8.51 -14.09 2.59
C ILE A 212 -8.74 -14.27 4.08
N THR A 213 -7.68 -14.25 4.89
CA THR A 213 -7.78 -14.20 6.35
C THR A 213 -7.48 -12.79 6.83
N LEU A 214 -8.09 -12.41 7.96
CA LEU A 214 -7.77 -11.19 8.67
C LEU A 214 -7.16 -11.58 10.00
N ASP A 215 -5.86 -11.39 10.10
CA ASP A 215 -5.11 -11.71 11.31
C ASP A 215 -5.11 -10.45 12.19
N GLU A 216 -5.50 -10.58 13.46
CA GLU A 216 -5.42 -9.48 14.42
C GLU A 216 -3.95 -9.08 14.62
N VAL A 217 -3.69 -7.79 14.57
CA VAL A 217 -2.35 -7.28 14.87
C VAL A 217 -2.27 -7.06 16.36
N SER A 218 -1.54 -7.91 17.07
CA SER A 218 -1.13 -7.62 18.45
C SER A 218 -0.08 -6.50 18.42
N LYS A 219 -0.51 -5.25 18.22
CA LYS A 219 0.31 -4.12 18.60
C LYS A 219 0.24 -4.05 20.13
N ALA A 220 1.38 -4.17 20.81
CA ALA A 220 1.48 -3.60 22.15
C ALA A 220 0.95 -2.16 22.07
N PRO A 221 0.07 -1.72 22.98
CA PRO A 221 -0.57 -0.42 22.87
C PRO A 221 0.51 0.66 22.66
N HIS A 222 0.44 1.33 21.51
CA HIS A 222 1.09 2.62 21.36
C HIS A 222 0.38 3.53 22.36
N ASP A 223 1.04 3.76 23.48
CA ASP A 223 0.63 4.75 24.46
C ASP A 223 0.81 6.12 23.81
N ASN A 224 -0.27 6.57 23.16
CA ASN A 224 -0.37 7.84 22.44
C ASN A 224 -0.39 9.06 23.38
N THR A 225 -0.10 8.89 24.67
CA THR A 225 -0.05 9.98 25.63
C THR A 225 1.30 10.70 25.66
N GLN A 226 2.35 10.14 25.03
CA GLN A 226 3.65 10.80 24.90
C GLN A 226 3.92 11.22 23.46
N THR A 227 3.78 12.51 23.21
CA THR A 227 4.05 13.19 21.93
C THR A 227 5.51 13.10 21.52
N CYS A 228 6.46 13.10 22.47
CA CYS A 228 7.89 13.01 22.20
C CYS A 228 8.58 11.86 22.94
N ARG A 229 8.46 10.62 22.43
CA ARG A 229 9.16 9.45 22.99
C ARG A 229 10.63 9.36 22.59
N VAL A 230 11.51 9.26 23.58
CA VAL A 230 12.92 8.85 23.39
C VAL A 230 12.95 7.34 23.14
N GLU A 231 13.28 6.91 21.91
CA GLU A 231 13.63 5.52 21.63
C GLU A 231 15.06 5.27 22.13
N ASN A 232 15.19 4.95 23.42
CA ASN A 232 16.49 4.75 24.09
C ASN A 232 17.40 3.71 23.39
N GLU A 233 16.80 2.75 22.68
CA GLU A 233 17.52 1.72 21.91
C GLU A 233 18.05 2.25 20.57
N ARG A 234 17.44 3.29 20.00
CA ARG A 234 17.77 3.81 18.66
C ARG A 234 18.69 5.02 18.71
N TYR A 235 18.57 5.85 19.76
CA TYR A 235 19.36 7.05 19.96
C TYR A 235 19.92 7.10 21.39
N LEU A 236 20.85 6.19 21.68
CA LEU A 236 21.52 6.12 22.97
C LEU A 236 22.18 7.47 23.32
N ASN A 237 21.91 8.00 24.52
CA ASN A 237 22.40 9.30 25.01
C ASN A 237 21.82 10.56 24.34
N PHE A 238 20.73 10.42 23.58
CA PHE A 238 19.93 11.56 23.15
C PHE A 238 18.86 11.89 24.18
N GLN A 239 18.68 13.17 24.47
CA GLN A 239 17.68 13.68 25.40
C GLN A 239 16.76 14.67 24.69
N LEU A 240 15.49 14.71 25.11
CA LEU A 240 14.52 15.68 24.58
C LEU A 240 15.00 17.11 24.90
N ALA A 241 15.26 17.88 23.84
CA ALA A 241 15.65 19.28 23.92
C ALA A 241 14.47 20.22 23.63
N TYR A 242 13.51 19.78 22.80
CA TYR A 242 12.31 20.54 22.47
C TYR A 242 11.11 19.63 22.22
N GLU A 243 9.95 20.02 22.76
CA GLU A 243 8.65 19.40 22.48
C GLU A 243 7.68 20.45 21.97
N GLY A 244 7.33 20.32 20.69
CA GLY A 244 6.31 21.10 20.02
C GLY A 244 5.13 20.22 19.60
N ARG A 245 4.06 20.86 19.15
CA ARG A 245 2.80 20.17 18.80
C ARG A 245 2.96 19.08 17.72
N ASN A 246 3.94 19.25 16.82
CA ASN A 246 4.21 18.34 15.71
C ASN A 246 5.72 18.10 15.50
N LEU A 247 6.57 18.47 16.47
CA LEU A 247 8.02 18.40 16.33
C LEU A 247 8.67 18.12 17.69
N CYS A 248 9.52 17.12 17.73
CA CYS A 248 10.37 16.79 18.85
C CYS A 248 11.83 16.96 18.42
N ALA A 249 12.63 17.72 19.17
CA ALA A 249 14.07 17.77 18.98
C ALA A 249 14.77 17.02 20.11
N TYR A 250 15.70 16.15 19.76
CA TYR A 250 16.54 15.43 20.71
C TYR A 250 18.00 15.79 20.47
N GLU A 251 18.73 16.13 21.52
CA GLU A 251 20.16 16.48 21.44
C GLU A 251 21.02 15.40 22.08
N SER A 252 22.19 15.15 21.51
CA SER A 252 23.16 14.22 22.10
C SER A 252 23.89 14.87 23.27
N LYS A 253 23.86 14.23 24.44
CA LYS A 253 24.72 14.65 25.58
C LYS A 253 26.20 14.60 25.25
N ASN A 254 26.60 13.67 24.38
CA ASN A 254 28.01 13.45 24.03
C ASN A 254 28.46 14.32 22.85
N HIS A 255 27.51 14.82 22.05
CA HIS A 255 27.77 15.63 20.86
C HIS A 255 26.80 16.83 20.81
N PRO A 256 27.09 17.94 21.51
CA PRO A 256 26.17 19.07 21.70
C PRO A 256 25.73 19.78 20.41
N ALA A 257 26.39 19.51 19.28
CA ALA A 257 26.03 20.04 17.96
C ALA A 257 25.14 19.09 17.14
N VAL A 258 24.76 17.93 17.68
CA VAL A 258 23.99 16.90 16.98
C VAL A 258 22.59 16.83 17.56
N ALA A 259 21.61 17.18 16.73
CA ALA A 259 20.19 17.06 17.04
C ALA A 259 19.51 16.10 16.07
N VAL A 260 18.54 15.33 16.59
CA VAL A 260 17.61 14.51 15.81
C VAL A 260 16.23 15.13 15.95
N LEU A 261 15.58 15.38 14.81
CA LEU A 261 14.22 15.90 14.76
C LEU A 261 13.25 14.75 14.46
N ARG A 262 12.10 14.73 15.13
CA ARG A 262 11.04 13.74 14.96
C ARG A 262 9.68 14.41 14.89
#